data_AF-A0A8T4V808-F1
#
_entry.id   AF-A0A8T4V808-F1
#
_cell.length_a   1.000
_cell.length_b   1.000
_cell.length_c   1.000
_cell.angle_alpha   90.00
_cell.angle_beta   90.00
_cell.angle_gamma   90.00
#
_symmetry.space_group_name_H-M   'P 1'
#
loop_
_entity.id
_entity.type
_entity.pdbx_description
1 polymer ?
#
loop_
_entity_poly.entity_id
_entity_poly.type
_entity_poly.pdbx_seq_one_letter_code
_entity_poly.pdbx_strand_id
1 'polypeptide(L)' 'MKCSLCNEKIETGILEKIKGTYVKNKLVCSNCQKKFKDKLTEQIRT' A
#
# COMPACT_ATOMS: atom_id res chain seq x y z
N MET A 1 -1.04 -2.80 10.52
CA MET A 1 -0.44 -2.71 9.16
C MET A 1 -0.36 -1.24 8.77
N LYS A 2 0.83 -0.73 8.43
CA LYS A 2 1.02 0.66 7.98
C LYS A 2 1.49 0.68 6.53
N CYS A 3 1.11 1.71 5.80
CA CYS A 3 1.59 1.91 4.43
C CYS A 3 3.06 2.28 4.44
N SER A 4 3.87 1.61 3.64
CA SER A 4 5.30 1.90 3.49
C SER A 4 5.60 3.20 2.74
N LEU A 5 4.59 3.90 2.20
CA LEU A 5 4.76 5.16 1.46
C LEU A 5 4.28 6.36 2.27
N CYS A 6 3.07 6.32 2.82
CA CYS A 6 2.52 7.43 3.61
C CYS A 6 2.55 7.21 5.13
N ASN A 7 3.02 6.05 5.60
CA ASN A 7 3.01 5.65 7.02
C ASN A 7 1.62 5.63 7.69
N GLU A 8 0.54 5.84 6.94
CA GLU A 8 -0.82 5.75 7.44
C GLU A 8 -1.21 4.30 7.76
N LYS A 9 -2.13 4.13 8.71
CA LYS A 9 -2.66 2.82 9.09
C LYS A 9 -3.53 2.29 7.95
N ILE A 10 -3.23 1.08 7.50
CA ILE A 10 -4.03 0.39 6.48
C ILE A 10 -5.13 -0.37 7.21
N GLU A 11 -6.36 0.00 6.90
CA GLU A 11 -7.54 -0.70 7.40
C GLU A 11 -7.68 -2.07 6.74
N THR A 12 -8.18 -3.03 7.50
CA THR A 12 -8.65 -4.31 6.99
C THR A 12 -10.16 -4.23 6.75
N GLY A 13 -10.59 -4.73 5.60
CA GLY A 13 -11.99 -4.85 5.22
C GLY A 13 -12.57 -6.20 5.60
N ILE A 14 -13.71 -6.50 4.97
CA ILE A 14 -14.46 -7.75 5.17
C ILE A 14 -13.61 -8.94 4.68
N LEU A 15 -13.62 -10.05 5.43
CA LEU A 15 -12.77 -11.23 5.21
C LEU A 15 -11.26 -10.97 5.41
N GLU A 16 -10.91 -10.07 6.34
CA GLU A 16 -9.50 -9.76 6.71
C GLU A 16 -8.63 -9.25 5.54
N LYS A 17 -9.25 -8.87 4.41
CA LYS A 17 -8.52 -8.31 3.27
C LYS A 17 -8.05 -6.90 3.59
N ILE A 18 -6.78 -6.60 3.34
CA ILE A 18 -6.26 -5.24 3.49
C ILE A 18 -6.91 -4.30 2.47
N LYS A 19 -7.23 -3.06 2.85
CA LYS A 19 -7.59 -1.98 1.92
C LYS A 19 -6.33 -1.41 1.27
N GLY A 20 -5.68 -2.24 0.46
CA GLY A 20 -4.38 -1.95 -0.11
C GLY A 20 -3.83 -3.10 -0.94
N THR A 21 -2.55 -3.03 -1.24
CA THR A 21 -1.82 -4.06 -1.97
C THR A 21 -0.48 -4.33 -1.31
N TYR A 22 0.09 -5.50 -1.57
CA TYR A 22 1.46 -5.82 -1.25
C TYR A 22 2.32 -5.69 -2.50
N VAL A 23 3.37 -4.87 -2.42
CA VAL A 23 4.33 -4.69 -3.50
C VAL A 23 5.71 -4.96 -2.94
N LYS A 24 6.39 -5.99 -3.46
CA LYS A 24 7.72 -6.41 -2.97
C LYS A 24 7.78 -6.58 -1.45
N ASN A 25 6.81 -7.29 -0.88
CA ASN A 25 6.63 -7.49 0.57
C ASN A 25 6.39 -6.20 1.39
N LYS A 26 6.23 -5.03 0.76
CA LYS A 26 5.81 -3.80 1.42
C LYS A 26 4.31 -3.57 1.27
N LEU A 27 3.67 -3.11 2.33
CA LEU A 27 2.24 -2.84 2.39
C LEU A 27 1.97 -1.43 1.85
N VAL A 28 1.02 -1.32 0.92
CA VAL A 28 0.67 -0.04 0.29
C VAL A 28 -0.84 0.18 0.45
N CYS A 29 -1.25 1.33 0.95
CA CYS A 29 -2.67 1.66 1.06
C CYS A 29 -3.27 1.89 -0.34
N SER A 30 -4.57 1.71 -0.50
CA SER A 30 -5.23 1.95 -1.78
C SER A 30 -5.04 3.37 -2.32
N ASN A 31 -4.86 4.38 -1.44
CA ASN A 31 -4.58 5.76 -1.87
C ASN A 31 -3.23 5.87 -2.55
N CYS A 32 -2.16 5.35 -1.94
CA CYS A 32 -0.84 5.34 -2.53
C CYS A 32 -0.80 4.46 -3.79
N GLN A 33 -1.49 3.32 -3.77
CA GLN A 33 -1.64 2.48 -4.96
C GLN A 33 -2.26 3.23 -6.13
N LYS A 34 -3.34 3.98 -5.91
CA LYS A 34 -3.99 4.81 -6.94
C LYS A 34 -3.10 5.96 -7.39
N LYS A 35 -2.41 6.62 -6.46
CA LYS A 35 -1.54 7.77 -6.73
C LYS A 35 -0.33 7.40 -7.58
N PHE A 36 0.28 6.26 -7.30
CA PHE A 36 1.52 5.84 -7.95
C PHE A 36 1.36 4.71 -8.96
N LYS A 37 0.13 4.25 -9.25
CA LYS A 37 -0.22 3.14 -10.19
C LYS A 37 0.98 2.46 -10.88
N ASP A 38 1.54 3.10 -11.90
CA ASP A 38 2.62 2.56 -12.74
C ASP A 38 4.03 2.62 -12.10
N LYS A 39 4.27 3.60 -11.22
CA LYS A 39 5.55 3.86 -10.53
C LYS A 39 5.58 3.39 -9.08
N LEU A 40 4.58 2.61 -8.64
CA LEU A 40 4.43 2.20 -7.25
C LEU A 40 5.65 1.38 -6.76
N THR A 41 6.21 0.58 -7.66
CA THR A 41 7.39 -0.24 -7.43
C THR A 41 8.69 0.57 -7.30
N GLU A 42 8.75 1.74 -7.93
CA GLU A 42 9.89 2.67 -7.84
C GLU A 42 9.86 3.45 -6.53
N GLN A 43 8.67 3.90 -6.11
CA GLN A 43 8.47 4.66 -4.88
C GLN A 43 8.76 3.86 -3.60
N ILE A 44 8.67 2.52 -3.66
CA ILE A 44 8.93 1.62 -2.53
C ILE A 44 10.42 1.32 -2.33
N ARG A 45 11.25 1.61 -3.35
CA ARG A 45 12.70 1.35 -3.38
C ARG A 45 13.54 2.50 -2.81
N THR A 46 12.97 3.69 -2.65
CA THR A 46 13.59 4.83 -1.96
C THR A 46 13.24 4.80 -0.48
#